data_AF-A0AAE6JC20-F1
#
_entry.id   AF-A0AAE6JC20-F1
#
_cell.length_a   1.000
_cell.length_b   1.000
_cell.length_c   1.000
_cell.angle_alpha   90.00
_cell.angle_beta   90.00
_cell.angle_gamma   90.00
#
_symmetry.space_group_name_H-M   'P 1'
#
loop_
_entity.id
_entity.type
_entity.pdbx_description
1 polymer ?
#
loop_
_entity_poly.entity_id
_entity_poly.type
_entity_poly.pdbx_seq_one_letter_code
_entity_poly.pdbx_strand_id
1 'polypeptide(L)'
;MQAAPKLCVLPCSPLYLRLPITLNFKPMKNTIKYITLMLFAATLSSCEKAIDLKLKDTTPQYVVEGVLTNQAGGCKVLLSKTKNFTDNNDFNGIGGATVTIADDNNNVYPLAATSIGIYQNITLTGTPGHIYQLSVSVDGKTFTSSCLMHPAVPLDSIYLVKDELQNNKDGTPRKYVTVRYDDPIATKNYYRFVQYVNGRKEETIMLEDDEFTNGQEVNNNLRFDNSNDNPARDIRPGNQVTIEMMSIDQAVYKYFYSLSNSANGDGNNAAPANPLTNIKGGALGYFSAHTVERKVLTAP
;
A
#
# COMPACT_ATOMS: atom_id res chain seq x y z
N MET A 1 27.30 51.10 -78.15
CA MET A 1 27.68 49.69 -78.47
C MET A 1 26.76 48.80 -77.65
N GLN A 2 25.56 48.47 -78.11
CA GLN A 2 25.17 47.53 -79.18
C GLN A 2 25.11 46.06 -78.70
N ALA A 3 23.86 45.59 -78.62
CA ALA A 3 23.32 44.23 -78.84
C ALA A 3 23.62 43.05 -77.89
N ALA A 4 22.52 42.43 -77.43
CA ALA A 4 22.34 41.08 -76.88
C ALA A 4 22.43 40.00 -78.02
N PRO A 5 22.04 38.70 -77.89
CA PRO A 5 21.59 37.85 -76.74
C PRO A 5 22.13 36.39 -76.76
N LYS A 6 21.71 35.52 -75.80
CA LYS A 6 21.16 34.12 -75.97
C LYS A 6 21.49 33.14 -74.82
N LEU A 7 20.47 32.35 -74.45
CA LEU A 7 20.50 31.13 -73.63
C LEU A 7 21.41 30.03 -74.21
N CYS A 8 21.96 29.16 -73.35
CA CYS A 8 22.14 27.74 -73.68
C CYS A 8 22.22 26.82 -72.44
N VAL A 9 21.94 25.54 -72.68
CA VAL A 9 21.51 24.43 -71.82
C VAL A 9 22.69 23.56 -71.33
N LEU A 10 22.49 22.82 -70.20
CA LEU A 10 23.15 21.60 -69.62
C LEU A 10 24.25 20.86 -70.46
N PRO A 11 25.24 20.10 -69.88
CA PRO A 11 24.97 18.95 -68.99
C PRO A 11 26.03 18.47 -67.94
N CYS A 12 25.52 17.67 -66.99
CA CYS A 12 26.04 16.43 -66.35
C CYS A 12 27.52 16.02 -66.50
N SER A 13 28.23 15.78 -65.37
CA SER A 13 28.88 14.47 -65.05
C SER A 13 29.66 14.50 -63.72
N PRO A 14 29.60 13.41 -62.89
CA PRO A 14 30.36 13.29 -61.65
C PRO A 14 31.73 12.64 -61.91
N LEU A 15 32.80 13.28 -61.44
CA LEU A 15 34.15 12.70 -61.49
C LEU A 15 34.41 11.87 -60.22
N TYR A 16 34.06 10.58 -60.25
CA TYR A 16 34.48 9.61 -59.23
C TYR A 16 35.83 9.01 -59.60
N LEU A 17 36.87 9.31 -58.80
CA LEU A 17 38.17 8.64 -58.88
C LEU A 17 38.03 7.24 -58.27
N ARG A 18 37.91 6.21 -59.12
CA ARG A 18 37.93 4.81 -58.70
C ARG A 18 39.38 4.33 -58.55
N LEU A 19 39.84 4.14 -57.32
CA LEU A 19 40.98 3.27 -57.03
C LEU A 19 40.48 1.82 -56.97
N PRO A 20 40.96 0.90 -57.84
CA PRO A 20 40.60 -0.50 -57.73
C PRO A 20 41.49 -1.15 -56.68
N ILE A 21 41.03 -1.20 -55.42
CA ILE A 21 41.57 -2.14 -54.44
C ILE A 21 40.64 -3.34 -54.44
N THR A 22 41.09 -4.44 -55.07
CA THR A 22 40.47 -5.75 -54.89
C THR A 22 40.94 -6.34 -53.57
N LEU A 23 40.14 -6.21 -52.51
CA LEU A 23 40.34 -6.98 -51.28
C LEU A 23 39.97 -8.46 -51.55
N ASN A 24 40.98 -9.32 -51.49
CA ASN A 24 40.85 -10.74 -51.77
C ASN A 24 40.37 -11.50 -50.51
N PHE A 25 39.06 -11.75 -50.39
CA PHE A 25 38.41 -12.37 -49.24
C PHE A 25 38.53 -13.92 -49.19
N LYS A 26 39.66 -14.49 -49.60
CA LYS A 26 39.81 -15.95 -49.74
C LYS A 26 39.99 -16.76 -48.43
N PRO A 27 40.41 -16.22 -47.27
CA PRO A 27 40.47 -17.02 -46.04
C PRO A 27 39.31 -16.76 -45.04
N MET A 28 38.31 -15.93 -45.36
CA MET A 28 37.27 -15.53 -44.39
C MET A 28 36.15 -16.56 -44.20
N LYS A 29 36.07 -17.63 -45.01
CA LYS A 29 35.04 -18.67 -44.87
C LYS A 29 35.21 -19.54 -43.63
N ASN A 30 36.45 -19.75 -43.16
CA ASN A 30 36.70 -20.57 -41.98
C ASN A 30 36.60 -19.74 -40.69
N THR A 31 37.08 -18.48 -40.70
CA THR A 31 36.99 -17.59 -39.53
C THR A 31 35.54 -17.22 -39.19
N ILE A 32 34.68 -16.98 -40.20
CA ILE A 32 33.24 -16.77 -39.99
C ILE A 32 32.61 -18.02 -39.35
N LYS A 33 32.97 -19.23 -39.78
CA LYS A 33 32.46 -20.47 -39.16
C LYS A 33 32.85 -20.59 -37.68
N TYR A 34 34.08 -20.23 -37.31
CA TYR A 34 34.50 -20.27 -35.91
C TYR A 34 33.81 -19.19 -35.06
N ILE A 35 33.59 -17.99 -35.60
CA ILE A 35 32.87 -16.91 -34.90
C ILE A 35 31.37 -17.27 -34.74
N THR A 36 30.74 -17.83 -35.77
CA THR A 36 29.35 -18.32 -35.68
C THR A 36 29.22 -19.49 -34.70
N LEU A 37 30.20 -20.41 -34.67
CA LEU A 37 30.25 -21.53 -33.72
C LEU A 37 30.45 -21.04 -32.26
N MET A 38 31.28 -20.01 -32.06
CA MET A 38 31.53 -19.42 -30.75
C MET A 38 30.32 -18.62 -30.23
N LEU A 39 29.62 -17.90 -31.12
CA LEU A 39 28.37 -17.20 -30.80
C LEU A 39 27.21 -18.17 -30.51
N PHE A 40 27.18 -19.32 -31.19
CA PHE A 40 26.23 -20.41 -30.91
C PHE A 40 26.53 -21.16 -29.60
N ALA A 41 27.82 -21.25 -29.22
CA ALA A 41 28.21 -21.82 -27.93
C ALA A 41 27.82 -20.93 -26.74
N ALA A 42 27.81 -19.60 -26.91
CA ALA A 42 27.42 -18.65 -25.86
C ALA A 42 25.92 -18.67 -25.55
N THR A 43 25.06 -19.13 -26.46
CA THR A 43 23.62 -19.25 -26.23
C THR A 43 23.23 -20.48 -25.40
N LEU A 44 24.15 -21.41 -25.13
CA LEU A 44 23.90 -22.65 -24.37
C LEU A 44 24.14 -22.51 -22.86
N SER A 45 24.53 -21.32 -22.37
CA SER A 45 24.76 -21.06 -20.94
C SER A 45 23.61 -20.33 -20.23
N SER A 46 22.38 -20.41 -20.75
CA SER A 46 21.17 -19.99 -20.02
C SER A 46 20.59 -21.18 -19.24
N CYS A 47 21.42 -21.77 -18.36
CA CYS A 47 20.88 -22.61 -17.31
C CYS A 47 20.35 -21.69 -16.21
N GLU A 48 19.14 -21.16 -16.41
CA GLU A 48 18.39 -20.59 -15.28
C GLU A 48 18.07 -21.74 -14.34
N LYS A 49 18.74 -21.77 -13.19
CA LYS A 49 18.41 -22.71 -12.13
C LYS A 49 17.02 -22.32 -11.62
N ALA A 50 16.00 -23.04 -12.08
CA ALA A 50 14.65 -22.89 -11.57
C ALA A 50 14.70 -23.08 -10.05
N ILE A 51 14.48 -21.99 -9.32
CA ILE A 51 14.30 -22.05 -7.87
C ILE A 51 12.90 -22.61 -7.68
N ASP A 52 12.81 -23.94 -7.54
CA ASP A 52 11.59 -24.60 -7.12
C ASP A 52 11.38 -24.31 -5.62
N LEU A 53 10.78 -23.14 -5.35
CA LEU A 53 10.35 -22.73 -4.01
C LEU A 53 9.20 -23.65 -3.60
N LYS A 54 9.55 -24.79 -3.01
CA LYS A 54 8.60 -25.66 -2.31
C LYS A 54 8.16 -24.97 -1.04
N LEU A 55 7.16 -24.10 -1.18
CA LEU A 55 6.47 -23.47 -0.05
C LEU A 55 5.78 -24.59 0.73
N LYS A 56 6.11 -24.68 2.02
CA LYS A 56 5.52 -25.68 2.90
C LYS A 56 4.07 -25.31 3.14
N ASP A 57 3.13 -26.18 2.80
CA ASP A 57 1.74 -26.06 3.24
C ASP A 57 1.72 -25.98 4.77
N THR A 58 1.14 -24.90 5.30
CA THR A 58 1.06 -24.68 6.74
C THR A 58 -0.37 -24.90 7.21
N THR A 59 -0.53 -25.40 8.45
CA THR A 59 -1.84 -25.48 9.07
C THR A 59 -2.48 -24.08 9.11
N PRO A 60 -3.67 -23.87 8.50
CA PRO A 60 -4.31 -22.56 8.49
C PRO A 60 -4.50 -22.00 9.90
N GLN A 61 -4.09 -20.75 10.10
CA GLN A 61 -4.22 -20.03 11.37
C GLN A 61 -5.47 -19.15 11.34
N TYR A 62 -6.10 -18.95 12.50
CA TYR A 62 -7.21 -18.01 12.62
C TYR A 62 -6.67 -16.57 12.50
N VAL A 63 -7.43 -15.71 11.84
CA VAL A 63 -7.15 -14.28 11.72
C VAL A 63 -8.38 -13.52 12.23
N VAL A 64 -8.16 -12.59 13.16
CA VAL A 64 -9.20 -11.73 13.74
C VAL A 64 -8.85 -10.29 13.41
N GLU A 65 -9.70 -9.62 12.62
CA GLU A 65 -9.59 -8.18 12.36
C GLU A 65 -10.83 -7.48 12.92
N GLY A 66 -10.68 -6.89 14.10
CA GLY A 66 -11.76 -6.21 14.80
C GLY A 66 -11.57 -4.69 14.81
N VAL A 67 -12.65 -3.97 14.54
CA VAL A 67 -12.70 -2.51 14.60
C VAL A 67 -13.93 -2.08 15.40
N LEU A 68 -13.71 -1.14 16.31
CA LEU A 68 -14.74 -0.34 16.95
C LEU A 68 -14.38 1.14 16.82
N THR A 69 -15.25 1.95 16.22
CA THR A 69 -15.06 3.40 16.12
C THR A 69 -16.05 4.17 16.98
N ASN A 70 -15.77 5.46 17.19
CA ASN A 70 -16.71 6.43 17.76
C ASN A 70 -17.78 6.93 16.76
N GLN A 71 -17.95 6.26 15.61
CA GLN A 71 -18.96 6.60 14.60
C GLN A 71 -20.06 5.54 14.59
N ALA A 72 -21.29 5.96 14.29
CA ALA A 72 -22.44 5.04 14.19
C ALA A 72 -22.19 3.94 13.15
N GLY A 73 -22.51 2.69 13.49
CA GLY A 73 -22.25 1.53 12.63
C GLY A 73 -20.77 1.13 12.52
N GLY A 74 -19.89 1.75 13.30
CA GLY A 74 -18.44 1.57 13.29
C GLY A 74 -17.90 0.32 13.99
N CYS A 75 -18.74 -0.69 14.28
CA CYS A 75 -18.34 -1.91 14.98
C CYS A 75 -18.46 -3.14 14.07
N LYS A 76 -17.30 -3.72 13.74
CA LYS A 76 -17.19 -4.86 12.83
C LYS A 76 -16.00 -5.74 13.20
N VAL A 77 -16.20 -7.06 13.15
CA VAL A 77 -15.15 -8.07 13.31
C VAL A 77 -15.18 -9.00 12.10
N LEU A 78 -14.02 -9.15 11.47
CA LEU A 78 -13.76 -10.16 10.46
C LEU A 78 -13.04 -11.34 11.12
N LEU A 79 -13.55 -12.55 10.90
CA LEU A 79 -12.96 -13.80 11.34
C LEU A 79 -12.71 -14.68 10.13
N SER A 80 -11.45 -15.03 9.91
CA SER A 80 -11.03 -15.82 8.75
C SER A 80 -9.90 -16.81 9.10
N LYS A 81 -9.50 -17.63 8.13
CA LYS A 81 -8.28 -18.47 8.18
C LYS A 81 -7.26 -18.00 7.16
N THR A 82 -5.97 -18.09 7.49
CA THR A 82 -4.88 -17.93 6.52
C THR A 82 -5.03 -18.94 5.38
N LYS A 83 -4.46 -18.62 4.22
CA LYS A 83 -4.43 -19.48 3.04
C LYS A 83 -3.00 -19.84 2.66
N ASN A 84 -2.86 -20.85 1.80
CA ASN A 84 -1.58 -21.10 1.17
C ASN A 84 -1.29 -20.01 0.14
N PHE A 85 -0.01 -19.76 -0.12
CA PHE A 85 0.43 -18.73 -1.06
C PHE A 85 -0.09 -18.95 -2.49
N THR A 86 -0.33 -20.20 -2.88
CA THR A 86 -0.81 -20.60 -4.20
C THR A 86 -2.33 -20.46 -4.36
N ASP A 87 -3.06 -20.22 -3.28
CA ASP A 87 -4.51 -20.12 -3.30
C ASP A 87 -4.95 -18.73 -3.79
N ASN A 88 -6.18 -18.63 -4.30
CA ASN A 88 -6.77 -17.35 -4.66
C ASN A 88 -6.89 -16.42 -3.43
N ASN A 89 -6.64 -15.13 -3.65
CA ASN A 89 -6.67 -14.09 -2.62
C ASN A 89 -8.09 -13.63 -2.24
N ASP A 90 -9.02 -14.57 -2.08
CA ASP A 90 -10.39 -14.31 -1.63
C ASP A 90 -10.49 -14.36 -0.09
N PHE A 91 -11.47 -13.65 0.49
CA PHE A 91 -11.71 -13.70 1.94
C PHE A 91 -12.17 -15.10 2.40
N ASN A 92 -11.41 -15.74 3.30
CA ASN A 92 -11.70 -17.08 3.83
C ASN A 92 -12.45 -17.03 5.17
N GLY A 93 -13.68 -16.51 5.15
CA GLY A 93 -14.47 -16.28 6.36
C GLY A 93 -14.85 -17.55 7.12
N ILE A 94 -14.98 -17.44 8.46
CA ILE A 94 -15.43 -18.54 9.33
C ILE A 94 -16.78 -18.20 9.97
N GLY A 95 -17.78 -19.06 9.75
CA GLY A 95 -19.08 -18.98 10.41
C GLY A 95 -19.12 -19.67 11.77
N GLY A 96 -20.22 -19.51 12.52
CA GLY A 96 -20.48 -20.25 13.75
C GLY A 96 -19.70 -19.77 14.98
N ALA A 97 -19.09 -18.58 14.93
CA ALA A 97 -18.43 -18.00 16.09
C ALA A 97 -19.41 -17.18 16.95
N THR A 98 -19.15 -17.16 18.25
CA THR A 98 -19.74 -16.18 19.18
C THR A 98 -18.76 -15.02 19.32
N VAL A 99 -19.18 -13.82 18.94
CA VAL A 99 -18.36 -12.61 19.00
C VAL A 99 -19.01 -11.58 19.90
N THR A 100 -18.26 -11.07 20.87
CA THR A 100 -18.69 -10.01 21.78
C THR A 100 -17.61 -8.95 21.95
N ILE A 101 -18.05 -7.72 22.20
CA ILE A 101 -17.19 -6.66 22.74
C ILE A 101 -17.78 -6.25 24.09
N ALA A 102 -16.93 -6.09 25.11
CA ALA A 102 -17.33 -5.53 26.39
C ALA A 102 -16.64 -4.18 26.63
N ASP A 103 -17.32 -3.25 27.30
CA ASP A 103 -16.68 -2.03 27.81
C ASP A 103 -16.16 -2.24 29.25
N ASP A 104 -15.50 -1.23 29.79
CA ASP A 104 -14.97 -1.20 31.16
C ASP A 104 -16.04 -1.10 32.26
N ASN A 105 -17.30 -0.84 31.90
CA ASN A 105 -18.46 -0.93 32.79
C ASN A 105 -19.07 -2.34 32.82
N ASN A 106 -18.44 -3.31 32.14
CA ASN A 106 -18.90 -4.69 31.97
C ASN A 106 -20.21 -4.82 31.16
N ASN A 107 -20.59 -3.81 30.38
CA ASN A 107 -21.66 -3.99 29.40
C ASN A 107 -21.13 -4.87 28.27
N VAL A 108 -21.89 -5.89 27.89
CA VAL A 108 -21.51 -6.83 26.83
C VAL A 108 -22.38 -6.62 25.62
N TYR A 109 -21.73 -6.36 24.49
CA TYR A 109 -22.35 -6.10 23.20
C TYR A 109 -22.07 -7.30 22.27
N PRO A 110 -23.08 -8.13 21.97
CA PRO A 110 -22.93 -9.20 20.99
C PRO A 110 -22.86 -8.63 19.58
N LEU A 111 -22.04 -9.22 18.71
CA LEU A 111 -21.97 -8.90 17.30
C LEU A 111 -22.69 -9.99 16.50
N ALA A 112 -23.68 -9.59 15.71
CA ALA A 112 -24.45 -10.51 14.87
C ALA A 112 -23.69 -10.83 13.58
N ALA A 113 -23.74 -12.09 13.14
CA ALA A 113 -23.17 -12.48 11.86
C ALA A 113 -24.00 -11.88 10.71
N THR A 114 -23.37 -11.11 9.83
CA THR A 114 -24.03 -10.52 8.64
C THR A 114 -23.67 -11.26 7.35
N SER A 115 -22.52 -11.92 7.34
CA SER A 115 -22.15 -12.92 6.34
C SER A 115 -21.12 -13.89 6.95
N ILE A 116 -20.74 -14.94 6.22
CA ILE A 116 -19.72 -15.87 6.69
C ILE A 116 -18.43 -15.11 7.03
N GLY A 117 -17.97 -15.23 8.27
CA GLY A 117 -16.78 -14.55 8.77
C GLY A 117 -16.94 -13.05 9.08
N ILE A 118 -18.14 -12.47 8.97
CA ILE A 118 -18.37 -11.05 9.24
C ILE A 118 -19.40 -10.90 10.36
N TYR A 119 -19.00 -10.23 11.44
CA TYR A 119 -19.81 -9.98 12.63
C TYR A 119 -19.89 -8.48 12.88
N GLN A 120 -21.07 -7.95 13.17
CA GLN A 120 -21.29 -6.51 13.32
C GLN A 120 -22.24 -6.20 14.48
N ASN A 121 -22.07 -5.03 15.09
CA ASN A 121 -23.06 -4.44 15.98
C ASN A 121 -23.31 -3.00 15.52
N ILE A 122 -24.47 -2.73 14.95
CA ILE A 122 -24.75 -1.40 14.36
C ILE A 122 -25.07 -0.32 15.41
N THR A 123 -25.39 -0.74 16.64
CA THR A 123 -25.80 0.16 17.73
C THR A 123 -24.65 0.57 18.63
N LEU A 124 -23.62 -0.27 18.75
CA LEU A 124 -22.45 0.03 19.56
C LEU A 124 -21.62 1.11 18.87
N THR A 125 -21.52 2.26 19.53
CA THR A 125 -20.60 3.34 19.18
C THR A 125 -19.62 3.49 20.32
N GLY A 126 -18.33 3.44 20.01
CA GLY A 126 -17.29 3.55 21.02
C GLY A 126 -17.21 4.96 21.60
N THR A 127 -16.80 5.04 22.85
CA THR A 127 -16.65 6.29 23.61
C THR A 127 -15.18 6.47 23.96
N PRO A 128 -14.56 7.63 23.64
CA PRO A 128 -13.17 7.87 24.00
C PRO A 128 -12.93 7.80 25.50
N GLY A 129 -11.74 7.35 25.89
CA GLY A 129 -11.35 7.12 27.29
C GLY A 129 -11.72 5.73 27.83
N HIS A 130 -12.60 5.00 27.14
CA HIS A 130 -12.98 3.65 27.57
C HIS A 130 -12.05 2.56 27.01
N ILE A 131 -11.89 1.50 27.79
CA ILE A 131 -11.22 0.28 27.36
C ILE A 131 -12.26 -0.72 26.86
N TYR A 132 -12.03 -1.24 25.65
CA TYR A 132 -12.89 -2.25 25.04
C TYR A 132 -12.19 -3.60 24.97
N GLN A 133 -12.93 -4.66 25.29
CA GLN A 133 -12.45 -6.03 25.30
C GLN A 133 -13.18 -6.86 24.25
N LEU A 134 -12.46 -7.35 23.24
CA LEU A 134 -12.98 -8.28 22.24
C LEU A 134 -12.89 -9.71 22.76
N SER A 135 -13.94 -10.50 22.55
CA SER A 135 -13.93 -11.96 22.70
C SER A 135 -14.54 -12.64 21.47
N VAL A 136 -13.82 -13.62 20.93
CA VAL A 136 -14.24 -14.45 19.81
C VAL A 136 -14.11 -15.91 20.23
N SER A 137 -15.21 -16.66 20.26
CA SER A 137 -15.20 -18.10 20.54
C SER A 137 -15.67 -18.88 19.31
N VAL A 138 -14.85 -19.82 18.84
CA VAL A 138 -15.10 -20.63 17.63
C VAL A 138 -14.36 -21.95 17.72
N ASP A 139 -14.99 -23.07 17.33
CA ASP A 139 -14.39 -24.41 17.31
C ASP A 139 -13.71 -24.81 18.64
N GLY A 140 -14.28 -24.41 19.78
CA GLY A 140 -13.71 -24.66 21.11
C GLY A 140 -12.46 -23.84 21.45
N LYS A 141 -12.08 -22.88 20.61
CA LYS A 141 -11.01 -21.91 20.86
C LYS A 141 -11.60 -20.56 21.24
N THR A 142 -10.83 -19.78 22.01
CA THR A 142 -11.19 -18.42 22.39
C THR A 142 -10.03 -17.49 22.09
N PHE A 143 -10.33 -16.39 21.40
CA PHE A 143 -9.41 -15.30 21.12
C PHE A 143 -9.89 -14.03 21.84
N THR A 144 -8.97 -13.29 22.43
CA THR A 144 -9.31 -12.07 23.16
C THR A 144 -8.38 -10.92 22.81
N SER A 145 -8.84 -9.69 23.02
CA SER A 145 -8.00 -8.50 22.94
C SER A 145 -8.56 -7.40 23.81
N SER A 146 -7.71 -6.43 24.18
CA SER A 146 -8.09 -5.24 24.93
C SER A 146 -7.45 -4.02 24.25
N CYS A 147 -8.24 -2.96 24.06
CA CYS A 147 -7.80 -1.74 23.38
C CYS A 147 -8.43 -0.52 24.03
N LEU A 148 -7.61 0.47 24.40
CA LEU A 148 -8.06 1.79 24.82
C LEU A 148 -8.50 2.58 23.58
N MET A 149 -9.67 3.22 23.64
CA MET A 149 -10.07 4.22 22.65
C MET A 149 -9.52 5.58 23.09
N HIS A 150 -8.46 6.06 22.44
CA HIS A 150 -7.88 7.36 22.74
C HIS A 150 -8.83 8.52 22.35
N PRO A 151 -8.73 9.69 23.00
CA PRO A 151 -9.43 10.89 22.58
C PRO A 151 -9.20 11.24 21.10
N ALA A 152 -10.23 11.81 20.47
CA ALA A 152 -10.10 12.35 19.13
C ALA A 152 -9.21 13.59 19.16
N VAL A 153 -8.26 13.65 18.22
CA VAL A 153 -7.50 14.87 17.94
C VAL A 153 -8.14 15.55 16.75
N PRO A 154 -8.65 16.79 16.89
CA PRO A 154 -9.30 17.49 15.80
C PRO A 154 -8.38 17.62 14.59
N LEU A 155 -8.83 17.10 13.44
CA LEU A 155 -8.18 17.35 12.16
C LEU A 155 -8.62 18.73 11.67
N ASP A 156 -7.76 19.74 11.73
CA ASP A 156 -8.16 21.12 11.42
C ASP A 156 -8.43 21.31 9.93
N SER A 157 -7.48 20.92 9.09
CA SER A 157 -7.57 21.13 7.64
C SER A 157 -6.78 20.11 6.84
N ILE A 158 -7.17 19.98 5.58
CA ILE A 158 -6.42 19.24 4.56
C ILE A 158 -6.31 20.08 3.30
N TYR A 159 -5.18 19.99 2.61
CA TYR A 159 -4.94 20.68 1.35
C TYR A 159 -4.00 19.87 0.45
N LEU A 160 -3.89 20.24 -0.83
CA LEU A 160 -3.04 19.54 -1.78
C LEU A 160 -1.73 20.31 -1.99
N VAL A 161 -0.62 19.58 -1.94
CA VAL A 161 0.72 20.09 -2.28
C VAL A 161 1.24 19.31 -3.48
N LYS A 162 1.85 20.02 -4.43
CA LYS A 162 2.51 19.41 -5.58
C LYS A 162 3.80 18.70 -5.14
N ASP A 163 4.06 17.52 -5.70
CA ASP A 163 5.38 16.91 -5.68
C ASP A 163 6.29 17.66 -6.65
N GLU A 164 7.31 18.36 -6.15
CA GLU A 164 8.24 19.09 -7.00
C GLU A 164 9.29 18.20 -7.67
N LEU A 165 9.39 16.92 -7.26
CA LEU A 165 10.37 15.97 -7.78
C LEU A 165 9.76 14.98 -8.78
N GLN A 166 8.44 14.76 -8.74
CA GLN A 166 7.77 13.74 -9.53
C GLN A 166 6.51 14.26 -10.22
N ASN A 167 6.28 13.77 -11.43
CA ASN A 167 5.01 13.91 -12.14
C ASN A 167 4.31 12.55 -12.20
N ASN A 168 3.00 12.56 -12.44
CA ASN A 168 2.30 11.35 -12.85
C ASN A 168 2.81 10.91 -14.23
N LYS A 169 2.54 9.65 -14.60
CA LYS A 169 3.00 9.06 -15.87
C LYS A 169 2.55 9.82 -17.13
N ASP A 170 1.42 10.51 -17.08
CA ASP A 170 0.91 11.33 -18.18
C ASP A 170 1.52 12.75 -18.22
N GLY A 171 2.53 13.03 -17.39
CA GLY A 171 3.23 14.32 -17.33
C GLY A 171 2.53 15.37 -16.48
N THR A 172 1.36 15.07 -15.89
CA THR A 172 0.69 16.01 -14.98
C THR A 172 1.37 16.07 -13.61
N PRO A 173 1.27 17.19 -12.87
CA PRO A 173 1.86 17.30 -11.54
C PRO A 173 1.31 16.25 -10.59
N ARG A 174 2.19 15.49 -9.94
CA ARG A 174 1.80 14.61 -8.83
C ARG A 174 1.44 15.48 -7.63
N LYS A 175 0.42 15.10 -6.88
CA LYS A 175 -0.05 15.84 -5.69
C LYS A 175 -0.13 14.90 -4.49
N TYR A 176 0.20 15.41 -3.30
CA TYR A 176 -0.04 14.77 -2.02
C TYR A 176 -1.06 15.57 -1.22
N VAL A 177 -1.77 14.88 -0.33
CA VAL A 177 -2.56 15.55 0.69
C VAL A 177 -1.65 15.93 1.84
N THR A 178 -1.78 17.15 2.33
CA THR A 178 -1.15 17.63 3.56
C THR A 178 -2.23 17.78 4.61
N VAL A 179 -1.96 17.25 5.80
CA VAL A 179 -2.84 17.36 6.97
C VAL A 179 -2.31 18.40 7.93
N ARG A 180 -3.21 19.17 8.55
CA ARG A 180 -2.88 20.07 9.65
C ARG A 180 -3.76 19.79 10.86
N TYR A 181 -3.14 19.67 12.03
CA TYR A 181 -3.80 19.47 13.32
C TYR A 181 -2.88 19.89 14.46
N ASP A 182 -3.45 20.28 15.59
CA ASP A 182 -2.71 20.50 16.84
C ASP A 182 -2.57 19.19 17.61
N ASP A 183 -1.33 18.70 17.75
CA ASP A 183 -1.03 17.51 18.54
C ASP A 183 -1.08 17.86 20.04
N PRO A 184 -2.01 17.30 20.83
CA PRO A 184 -2.18 17.68 22.22
C PRO A 184 -0.94 17.27 23.04
N ILE A 185 -0.66 18.01 24.14
CA ILE A 185 0.41 17.69 25.12
C ILE A 185 0.17 16.36 25.87
N ALA A 186 -0.75 15.52 25.40
CA ALA A 186 -1.16 14.29 26.04
C ALA A 186 -0.01 13.27 26.13
N THR A 187 -0.18 12.25 26.97
CA THR A 187 0.73 11.10 27.02
C THR A 187 0.68 10.35 25.69
N LYS A 188 1.81 10.35 24.95
CA LYS A 188 2.13 9.55 23.74
C LYS A 188 0.94 9.06 22.91
N ASN A 189 0.69 9.74 21.80
CA ASN A 189 -0.33 9.46 20.80
C ASN A 189 0.22 8.73 19.57
N TYR A 190 -0.67 7.99 18.92
CA TYR A 190 -0.38 7.32 17.65
C TYR A 190 -1.51 7.58 16.67
N TYR A 191 -1.15 7.90 15.44
CA TYR A 191 -2.11 8.23 14.41
C TYR A 191 -2.01 7.29 13.22
N ARG A 192 -3.16 7.00 12.63
CA ARG A 192 -3.25 6.38 11.31
C ARG A 192 -4.11 7.24 10.41
N PHE A 193 -3.62 7.47 9.20
CA PHE A 193 -4.36 8.17 8.16
C PHE A 193 -4.86 7.19 7.11
N VAL A 194 -6.11 7.37 6.69
CA VAL A 194 -6.68 6.65 5.56
C VAL A 194 -7.17 7.65 4.53
N GLN A 195 -6.59 7.57 3.33
CA GLN A 195 -6.98 8.40 2.20
C GLN A 195 -7.97 7.68 1.31
N TYR A 196 -8.95 8.42 0.78
CA TYR A 196 -9.83 7.99 -0.28
C TYR A 196 -9.82 9.01 -1.42
N VAL A 197 -9.81 8.53 -2.67
CA VAL A 197 -10.00 9.36 -3.87
C VAL A 197 -11.24 8.85 -4.60
N ASN A 198 -12.28 9.68 -4.69
CA ASN A 198 -13.61 9.31 -5.23
C ASN A 198 -14.17 8.02 -4.59
N GLY A 199 -13.99 7.86 -3.27
CA GLY A 199 -14.41 6.68 -2.52
C GLY A 199 -13.49 5.45 -2.66
N ARG A 200 -12.49 5.47 -3.55
CA ARG A 200 -11.46 4.43 -3.64
C ARG A 200 -10.45 4.61 -2.52
N LYS A 201 -10.34 3.62 -1.65
CA LYS A 201 -9.37 3.61 -0.55
C LYS A 201 -7.94 3.51 -1.07
N GLU A 202 -7.03 4.27 -0.47
CA GLU A 202 -5.58 4.12 -0.64
C GLU A 202 -5.06 2.95 0.22
N GLU A 203 -4.22 2.12 -0.36
CA GLU A 203 -3.71 0.89 0.26
C GLU A 203 -2.45 1.16 1.10
N THR A 204 -1.73 2.25 0.82
CA THR A 204 -0.57 2.66 1.61
C THR A 204 -0.94 2.85 3.08
N ILE A 205 -0.18 2.20 3.96
CA ILE A 205 -0.29 2.36 5.42
C ILE A 205 0.42 3.66 5.80
N MET A 206 -0.34 4.66 6.23
CA MET A 206 0.16 5.95 6.69
C MET A 206 0.02 6.04 8.21
N LEU A 207 1.15 6.10 8.92
CA LEU A 207 1.20 6.11 10.38
C LEU A 207 2.09 7.24 10.85
N GLU A 208 1.77 7.81 12.02
CA GLU A 208 2.61 8.80 12.71
C GLU A 208 2.72 8.43 14.19
N ASP A 209 3.92 8.59 14.75
CA ASP A 209 4.24 8.53 16.19
C ASP A 209 4.54 9.96 16.64
N ASP A 210 3.91 10.40 17.74
CA ASP A 210 3.96 11.78 18.20
C ASP A 210 5.24 12.16 18.97
N GLU A 211 6.23 11.26 19.02
CA GLU A 211 7.48 11.41 19.78
C GLU A 211 8.19 12.76 19.59
N PHE A 212 7.99 13.42 18.43
CA PHE A 212 8.57 14.73 18.11
C PHE A 212 7.55 15.85 17.88
N THR A 213 6.25 15.57 17.97
CA THR A 213 5.18 16.53 17.67
C THR A 213 4.38 16.97 18.90
N ASN A 214 4.57 16.33 20.05
CA ASN A 214 3.79 16.57 21.25
C ASN A 214 3.67 18.08 21.60
N GLY A 215 2.44 18.59 21.62
CA GLY A 215 2.15 20.00 21.90
C GLY A 215 2.41 20.98 20.75
N GLN A 216 2.64 20.50 19.53
CA GLN A 216 2.96 21.31 18.36
C GLN A 216 1.88 21.19 17.28
N GLU A 217 1.79 22.21 16.42
CA GLU A 217 1.03 22.12 15.18
C GLU A 217 1.77 21.17 14.23
N VAL A 218 1.08 20.11 13.79
CA VAL A 218 1.57 19.20 12.76
C VAL A 218 1.12 19.71 11.41
N ASN A 219 2.04 19.71 10.44
CA ASN A 219 1.76 20.07 9.06
C ASN A 219 2.51 19.14 8.10
N ASN A 220 1.99 17.92 7.94
CA ASN A 220 2.69 16.81 7.29
C ASN A 220 2.02 16.38 5.99
N ASN A 221 2.86 16.04 5.00
CA ASN A 221 2.39 15.45 3.75
C ASN A 221 2.16 13.94 3.94
N LEU A 222 0.94 13.49 3.67
CA LEU A 222 0.57 12.08 3.58
C LEU A 222 1.08 11.50 2.25
N ARG A 223 2.38 11.23 2.20
CA ARG A 223 3.01 10.63 1.02
C ARG A 223 2.57 9.17 0.87
N PHE A 224 2.27 8.78 -0.36
CA PHE A 224 2.01 7.39 -0.73
C PHE A 224 2.89 7.01 -1.92
N ASP A 225 3.19 5.73 -2.06
CA ASP A 225 3.93 5.23 -3.22
C ASP A 225 2.97 4.82 -4.34
N ASN A 226 3.15 5.40 -5.53
CA ASN A 226 2.46 5.02 -6.77
C ASN A 226 3.44 4.48 -7.82
N SER A 227 4.41 3.69 -7.40
CA SER A 227 5.46 3.09 -8.24
C SER A 227 4.93 2.20 -9.39
N ASN A 228 3.69 1.72 -9.30
CA ASN A 228 3.03 1.00 -10.39
C ASN A 228 2.33 1.92 -11.41
N ASP A 229 2.46 3.24 -11.27
CA ASP A 229 1.86 4.27 -12.12
C ASP A 229 0.36 4.07 -12.36
N ASN A 230 -0.38 3.63 -11.35
CA ASN A 230 -1.81 3.41 -11.51
C ASN A 230 -2.55 4.78 -11.55
N PRO A 231 -3.14 5.17 -12.69
CA PRO A 231 -3.76 6.49 -12.83
C PRO A 231 -5.02 6.67 -11.95
N ALA A 232 -5.63 5.57 -11.49
CA ALA A 232 -6.75 5.63 -10.55
C ALA A 232 -6.34 6.08 -9.13
N ARG A 233 -5.04 6.24 -8.89
CA ARG A 233 -4.46 6.74 -7.62
C ARG A 233 -4.03 8.19 -7.71
N ASP A 234 -4.03 8.76 -8.92
CA ASP A 234 -3.66 10.15 -9.12
C ASP A 234 -4.77 11.07 -8.64
N ILE A 235 -4.41 12.16 -7.95
CA ILE A 235 -5.36 13.18 -7.52
C ILE A 235 -5.55 14.21 -8.65
N ARG A 236 -6.69 14.14 -9.32
CA ARG A 236 -7.04 15.00 -10.48
C ARG A 236 -8.05 16.10 -10.10
N PRO A 237 -8.06 17.24 -10.82
CA PRO A 237 -9.10 18.25 -10.65
C PRO A 237 -10.51 17.65 -10.66
N GLY A 238 -11.35 18.11 -9.73
CA GLY A 238 -12.71 17.61 -9.52
C GLY A 238 -12.81 16.30 -8.72
N ASN A 239 -11.69 15.62 -8.41
CA ASN A 239 -11.74 14.46 -7.52
C ASN A 239 -12.10 14.88 -6.09
N GLN A 240 -12.94 14.08 -5.45
CA GLN A 240 -13.20 14.19 -4.02
C GLN A 240 -12.15 13.39 -3.26
N VAL A 241 -11.33 14.09 -2.47
CA VAL A 241 -10.32 13.47 -1.62
C VAL A 241 -10.81 13.52 -0.18
N THR A 242 -10.88 12.37 0.48
CA THR A 242 -11.28 12.24 1.88
C THR A 242 -10.10 11.73 2.69
N ILE A 243 -9.82 12.37 3.82
CA ILE A 243 -8.87 11.87 4.82
C ILE A 243 -9.64 11.52 6.09
N GLU A 244 -9.39 10.31 6.59
CA GLU A 244 -9.74 9.91 7.93
C GLU A 244 -8.47 9.88 8.79
N MET A 245 -8.48 10.63 9.89
CA MET A 245 -7.45 10.60 10.92
C MET A 245 -7.97 9.77 12.09
N MET A 246 -7.23 8.71 12.42
CA MET A 246 -7.58 7.77 13.48
C MET A 246 -6.61 7.93 14.65
N SER A 247 -7.11 8.21 15.86
CA SER A 247 -6.30 8.11 17.08
C SER A 247 -6.33 6.66 17.56
N ILE A 248 -5.20 5.96 17.41
CA ILE A 248 -5.11 4.51 17.64
C ILE A 248 -4.26 4.19 18.86
N ASP A 249 -4.51 3.03 19.48
CA ASP A 249 -3.67 2.55 20.57
C ASP A 249 -2.29 2.07 20.07
N GLN A 250 -1.28 2.13 20.94
CA GLN A 250 0.11 1.74 20.62
C GLN A 250 0.19 0.32 20.04
N ALA A 251 -0.58 -0.62 20.57
CA ALA A 251 -0.54 -2.00 20.10
C ALA A 251 -1.04 -2.13 18.64
N VAL A 252 -2.01 -1.29 18.26
CA VAL A 252 -2.53 -1.19 16.89
C VAL A 252 -1.52 -0.51 15.97
N TYR A 253 -0.88 0.57 16.44
CA TYR A 253 0.22 1.20 15.70
C TYR A 253 1.32 0.19 15.38
N LYS A 254 1.76 -0.57 16.38
CA LYS A 254 2.80 -1.62 16.23
C LYS A 254 2.40 -2.70 15.23
N TYR A 255 1.12 -3.10 15.20
CA TYR A 255 0.60 -4.03 14.18
C TYR A 255 0.81 -3.46 12.78
N PHE A 256 0.29 -2.26 12.49
CA PHE A 256 0.38 -1.67 11.16
C PHE A 256 1.81 -1.28 10.77
N TYR A 257 2.62 -0.83 11.73
CA TYR A 257 4.03 -0.51 11.51
C TYR A 257 4.82 -1.76 11.12
N SER A 258 4.67 -2.86 11.88
CA SER A 258 5.33 -4.13 11.54
C SER A 258 4.81 -4.74 10.24
N LEU A 259 3.52 -4.57 9.92
CA LEU A 259 2.94 -4.97 8.64
C LEU A 259 3.55 -4.19 7.47
N SER A 260 3.66 -2.87 7.60
CA SER A 260 4.28 -1.99 6.59
C SER A 260 5.75 -2.35 6.37
N ASN A 261 6.53 -2.52 7.44
CA ASN A 261 7.96 -2.83 7.34
C ASN A 261 8.21 -4.23 6.78
N SER A 262 7.39 -5.23 7.14
CA SER A 262 7.44 -6.56 6.55
C SER A 262 7.08 -6.55 5.05
N ALA A 263 6.12 -5.70 4.64
CA ALA A 263 5.72 -5.58 3.23
C ALA A 263 6.76 -4.86 2.37
N ASN A 264 7.42 -3.84 2.92
CA ASN A 264 8.42 -3.04 2.20
C ASN A 264 9.82 -3.69 2.16
N GLY A 265 10.01 -4.82 2.83
CA GLY A 265 11.27 -5.57 2.80
C GLY A 265 12.43 -4.85 3.48
N ASP A 266 12.16 -4.02 4.49
CA ASP A 266 13.16 -3.19 5.16
C ASP A 266 14.28 -4.10 5.74
N GLY A 267 15.48 -3.94 5.20
CA GLY A 267 16.53 -4.97 5.07
C GLY A 267 17.25 -5.44 6.34
N ASN A 268 16.68 -5.23 7.53
CA ASN A 268 17.26 -5.67 8.81
C ASN A 268 16.71 -7.01 9.32
N ASN A 269 15.65 -7.55 8.71
CA ASN A 269 15.10 -8.86 9.06
C ASN A 269 15.49 -9.92 8.02
N ALA A 270 16.14 -11.00 8.47
CA ALA A 270 16.62 -12.10 7.62
C ALA A 270 15.49 -12.88 6.92
N ALA A 271 14.22 -12.69 7.32
CA ALA A 271 13.04 -13.26 6.68
C ALA A 271 11.78 -12.45 7.02
N PRO A 272 10.74 -12.45 6.18
CA PRO A 272 9.43 -11.88 6.51
C PRO A 272 8.87 -12.53 7.78
N ALA A 273 8.39 -11.72 8.72
CA ALA A 273 7.72 -12.17 9.94
C ALA A 273 6.26 -11.72 9.96
N ASN A 274 5.41 -12.48 10.66
CA ASN A 274 4.03 -12.07 10.91
C ASN A 274 4.02 -10.74 11.67
N PRO A 275 3.09 -9.82 11.34
CA PRO A 275 2.93 -8.58 12.09
C PRO A 275 2.69 -8.84 13.58
N LEU A 276 3.15 -7.90 14.42
CA LEU A 276 2.86 -7.91 15.86
C LEU A 276 1.35 -7.87 16.07
N THR A 277 0.80 -8.75 16.90
CA THR A 277 -0.64 -8.82 17.17
C THR A 277 -0.97 -8.45 18.61
N ASN A 278 -2.10 -7.77 18.82
CA ASN A 278 -2.72 -7.58 20.13
C ASN A 278 -3.82 -8.62 20.44
N ILE A 279 -3.98 -9.63 19.60
CA ILE A 279 -4.88 -10.76 19.84
C ILE A 279 -4.16 -11.82 20.69
N LYS A 280 -4.86 -12.34 21.71
CA LYS A 280 -4.44 -13.45 22.57
C LYS A 280 -5.20 -14.71 22.20
N GLY A 281 -4.64 -15.88 22.52
CA GLY A 281 -5.22 -17.19 22.17
C GLY A 281 -4.70 -17.80 20.86
N GLY A 282 -3.68 -17.18 20.22
CA GLY A 282 -2.95 -17.77 19.10
C GLY A 282 -3.53 -17.49 17.70
N ALA A 283 -4.49 -16.56 17.58
CA ALA A 283 -4.90 -16.00 16.30
C ALA A 283 -3.98 -14.84 15.88
N LEU A 284 -3.88 -14.61 14.57
CA LEU A 284 -3.26 -13.43 13.98
C LEU A 284 -4.26 -12.27 13.88
N GLY A 285 -3.78 -11.09 13.47
CA GLY A 285 -4.61 -9.91 13.21
C GLY A 285 -4.54 -8.89 14.34
N TYR A 286 -5.60 -8.10 14.51
CA TYR A 286 -5.66 -7.00 15.46
C TYR A 286 -7.09 -6.70 15.90
N PHE A 287 -7.22 -6.08 17.07
CA PHE A 287 -8.43 -5.38 17.49
C PHE A 287 -8.10 -3.91 17.73
N SER A 288 -8.86 -3.01 17.12
CA SER A 288 -8.67 -1.56 17.27
C SER A 288 -9.96 -0.89 17.71
N ALA A 289 -9.95 -0.32 18.90
CA ALA A 289 -10.90 0.70 19.33
C ALA A 289 -10.24 2.08 19.11
N HIS A 290 -10.81 2.92 18.24
CA HIS A 290 -10.21 4.22 17.90
C HIS A 290 -11.27 5.29 17.60
N THR A 291 -10.87 6.54 17.73
CA THR A 291 -11.66 7.68 17.24
C THR A 291 -11.34 7.97 15.78
N VAL A 292 -12.29 8.57 15.07
CA VAL A 292 -12.15 8.98 13.67
C VAL A 292 -12.56 10.44 13.51
N GLU A 293 -11.64 11.26 13.00
CA GLU A 293 -11.92 12.58 12.43
C GLU A 293 -11.84 12.52 10.90
N ARG A 294 -12.74 13.23 10.21
CA ARG A 294 -12.83 13.18 8.74
C ARG A 294 -12.85 14.57 8.12
N LYS A 295 -12.05 14.77 7.08
CA LYS A 295 -12.12 15.94 6.20
C LYS A 295 -12.24 15.52 4.75
N VAL A 296 -12.90 16.37 3.97
CA VAL A 296 -13.10 16.19 2.54
C VAL A 296 -12.68 17.47 1.82
N LEU A 297 -11.93 17.33 0.74
CA LEU A 297 -11.62 18.40 -0.20
C LEU A 297 -11.99 17.97 -1.62
N THR A 298 -12.38 18.92 -2.46
CA THR A 298 -12.43 18.71 -3.91
C THR A 298 -11.14 19.27 -4.50
N ALA A 299 -10.42 18.45 -5.23
CA ALA A 299 -9.18 18.86 -5.87
C ALA A 299 -9.46 19.98 -6.89
N PRO A 300 -8.75 21.12 -6.81
CA PRO A 300 -8.92 22.23 -7.75
C PRO A 300 -8.34 21.89 -9.13
#